data_AF-C3ZHC0-F1
#
_entry.id   AF-C3ZHC0-F1
#
_cell.length_a   1.000
_cell.length_b   1.000
_cell.length_c   1.000
_cell.angle_alpha   90.00
_cell.angle_beta   90.00
_cell.angle_gamma   90.00
#
_symmetry.space_group_name_H-M   'P 1'
#
loop_
_entity.id
_entity.type
_entity.pdbx_description
1 polymer ?
#
loop_
_entity_poly.entity_id
_entity_poly.type
_entity_poly.pdbx_seq_one_letter_code
_entity_poly.pdbx_strand_id
1 'polypeptide(L)' 'VSVDGGWSNWGPWSGCSETCGVGTRTRDRTCTNPAPANGGANCAGIAQETAPC' A
#
# COMPACT_ATOMS: atom_id res chain seq x y z
N VAL A 1 -19.52 -16.86 -6.98
CA VAL A 1 -19.52 -15.38 -6.89
C VAL A 1 -18.07 -14.93 -6.88
N SER A 2 -17.70 -13.99 -7.76
CA SER A 2 -16.38 -13.36 -7.78
C SER A 2 -16.27 -12.29 -6.70
N VAL A 3 -15.08 -12.11 -6.15
CA VAL A 3 -14.79 -11.07 -5.16
C VAL A 3 -13.64 -10.24 -5.71
N ASP A 4 -13.88 -8.97 -5.94
CA ASP A 4 -12.84 -8.04 -6.36
C ASP A 4 -11.96 -7.66 -5.16
N GLY A 5 -10.67 -7.53 -5.42
CA GLY A 5 -9.68 -7.19 -4.41
C GLY A 5 -9.86 -5.78 -3.88
N GLY A 6 -9.85 -5.66 -2.56
CA GLY A 6 -9.83 -4.39 -1.85
C GLY A 6 -8.49 -4.16 -1.14
N TRP A 7 -8.02 -2.93 -1.21
CA TRP A 7 -6.84 -2.52 -0.46
C TRP A 7 -7.12 -2.59 1.05
N SER A 8 -6.17 -3.14 1.80
CA SER A 8 -6.09 -2.91 3.23
C SER A 8 -5.77 -1.44 3.51
N ASN A 9 -5.99 -1.03 4.76
CA ASN A 9 -5.51 0.26 5.21
C ASN A 9 -3.99 0.34 5.02
N TRP A 10 -3.51 1.54 4.72
CA TRP A 10 -2.09 1.80 4.70
C TRP A 10 -1.44 1.42 6.02
N GLY A 11 -0.31 0.73 5.93
CA GLY A 11 0.59 0.53 7.04
C GLY A 11 1.18 1.85 7.55
N PRO A 12 1.89 1.81 8.68
CA PRO A 12 2.61 2.98 9.18
C PRO A 12 3.67 3.42 8.16
N TRP A 13 3.98 4.71 8.18
CA TRP A 13 5.17 5.19 7.48
C TRP A 13 6.43 4.57 8.09
N SER A 14 7.38 4.19 7.26
CA SER A 14 8.74 3.88 7.66
C SER A 14 9.43 5.12 8.22
N GLY A 15 10.58 4.91 8.87
CA GLY A 15 11.44 6.00 9.29
C GLY A 15 11.92 6.82 8.09
N CYS A 16 12.31 8.07 8.34
CA CYS A 16 13.01 8.85 7.32
C CYS A 16 14.29 8.14 6.89
N SER A 17 14.51 8.09 5.58
CA SER A 17 15.77 7.61 5.00
C SER A 17 16.97 8.41 5.50
N GLU A 18 16.77 9.70 5.74
CA GLU A 18 17.80 10.63 6.22
C GLU A 18 17.42 11.20 7.59
N THR A 19 18.42 11.41 8.44
CA THR A 19 18.24 12.06 9.75
C THR A 19 18.51 13.56 9.71
N CYS A 20 19.11 14.05 8.62
CA CYS A 20 19.33 15.46 8.34
C CYS A 20 19.23 15.72 6.83
N GLY A 21 18.71 16.89 6.44
CA GLY A 21 18.45 17.19 5.03
C GLY A 21 17.07 16.71 4.55
N VAL A 22 16.95 16.41 3.26
CA VAL A 22 15.68 15.96 2.64
C VAL A 22 15.65 14.43 2.68
N GLY A 23 14.75 13.88 3.48
CA GLY A 23 14.53 12.45 3.59
C GLY A 23 13.29 11.99 2.85
N THR A 24 13.14 10.69 2.71
CA THR A 24 11.87 10.09 2.26
C THR A 24 11.44 9.01 3.22
N ARG A 25 10.13 8.80 3.29
CA ARG A 25 9.50 7.72 4.02
C ARG A 25 8.56 6.98 3.10
N THR A 26 8.35 5.71 3.38
CA THR A 26 7.53 4.80 2.58
C THR A 26 6.44 4.19 3.43
N ARG A 27 5.31 3.86 2.83
CA ARG A 27 4.28 3.03 3.47
C ARG A 27 3.70 2.06 2.46
N ASP A 28 3.22 0.93 2.95
CA ASP A 28 2.72 -0.17 2.13
C ASP A 28 1.29 -0.52 2.50
N ARG A 29 0.56 -1.06 1.54
CA ARG A 29 -0.77 -1.66 1.73
C ARG A 29 -0.86 -2.94 0.92
N THR A 30 -1.79 -3.81 1.31
CA THR A 30 -1.94 -5.15 0.73
C THR A 30 -3.33 -5.32 0.12
N CYS A 31 -3.43 -6.03 -1.00
CA CYS A 31 -4.70 -6.31 -1.65
C CYS A 31 -5.41 -7.50 -0.97
N THR A 32 -5.79 -7.32 0.29
CA THR A 32 -6.28 -8.41 1.16
C THR A 32 -7.56 -8.07 1.90
N ASN A 33 -8.16 -6.90 1.66
CA ASN A 33 -9.34 -6.44 2.38
C ASN A 33 -10.47 -5.97 1.43
N PRO A 34 -11.15 -6.90 0.73
CA PRO A 34 -10.95 -8.35 0.73
C PRO A 34 -9.88 -8.82 -0.27
N ALA A 35 -9.41 -10.06 -0.15
CA ALA A 35 -8.55 -10.66 -1.16
C ALA A 35 -9.38 -11.03 -2.41
N PRO A 36 -8.84 -10.84 -3.64
CA PRO A 36 -9.55 -11.19 -4.86
C PRO A 36 -9.76 -12.71 -4.95
N ALA A 37 -10.95 -13.14 -5.36
CA ALA A 37 -11.32 -14.55 -5.44
C ALA A 37 -12.26 -14.87 -6.60
N ASN A 38 -12.23 -16.12 -7.05
CA ASN A 38 -13.09 -16.68 -8.10
C ASN A 38 -13.12 -15.83 -9.38
N GLY A 39 -11.96 -15.32 -9.81
CA GLY A 39 -11.82 -14.49 -11.01
C GLY A 39 -12.18 -13.01 -10.85
N GLY A 40 -12.33 -12.51 -9.62
CA GLY A 40 -12.46 -11.08 -9.35
C GLY A 40 -11.18 -10.29 -9.67
N ALA A 41 -11.32 -8.99 -9.87
CA ALA A 41 -10.24 -8.11 -10.28
C ALA A 41 -9.22 -7.88 -9.15
N ASN A 42 -7.95 -7.71 -9.50
CA ASN A 42 -6.93 -7.25 -8.55
C ASN A 42 -7.16 -5.78 -8.18
N CYS A 43 -6.61 -5.36 -7.03
CA CYS A 43 -6.69 -3.99 -6.59
C CYS A 43 -6.01 -3.03 -7.59
N ALA A 44 -6.71 -1.95 -7.95
CA ALA A 44 -6.17 -0.91 -8.81
C ALA A 44 -5.34 0.11 -8.02
N GLY A 45 -4.20 0.55 -8.58
CA GLY A 45 -3.30 1.54 -8.01
C GLY A 45 -2.03 0.96 -7.39
N ILE A 46 -1.26 1.80 -6.69
CA ILE A 46 0.03 1.42 -6.12
C ILE A 46 -0.12 0.73 -4.76
N ALA A 47 0.73 -0.27 -4.51
CA ALA A 47 0.83 -0.98 -3.23
C ALA A 47 1.74 -0.26 -2.22
N GLN A 48 2.65 0.58 -2.72
CA GLN A 48 3.62 1.32 -1.94
C GLN A 48 3.53 2.80 -2.29
N GLU A 49 3.58 3.66 -1.28
CA GLU A 49 3.62 5.11 -1.42
C GLU A 49 4.91 5.65 -0.82
N THR A 50 5.51 6.63 -1.49
CA THR A 50 6.71 7.34 -1.03
C THR A 50 6.36 8.82 -0.86
N ALA A 51 6.71 9.39 0.28
CA ALA A 51 6.52 10.81 0.57
C ALA A 51 7.80 11.40 1.17
N PRO A 52 8.05 12.70 0.98
CA PRO A 52 9.11 13.37 1.72
C PRO A 52 8.83 13.33 3.22
N CYS A 53 9.91 13.29 3.96
CA CYS A 53 9.96 13.85 5.30
C CYS A 53 10.96 15.01 5.30
#